data_AF-A0A970PC71-F1
#
_entry.id   AF-A0A970PC71-F1
#
_cell.length_a   1.000
_cell.length_b   1.000
_cell.length_c   1.000
_cell.angle_alpha   90.00
_cell.angle_beta   90.00
_cell.angle_gamma   90.00
#
_symmetry.space_group_name_H-M   'P 1'
#
loop_
_entity.id
_entity.type
_entity.pdbx_description
1 polymer ?
#
loop_
_entity_poly.entity_id
_entity_poly.type
_entity_poly.pdbx_seq_one_letter_code
_entity_poly.pdbx_strand_id
1 'polypeptide(L)' 'MTLREVALLLDVCPTTVRRYTNRGLLNCFRTPGNQRRFHLSDVLDFMERREFEDF' A
#
# COMPACT_ATOMS: atom_id res chain seq x y z
N MET A 1 6.55 1.62 7.18
CA MET A 1 7.13 0.87 6.03
C MET A 1 7.39 1.80 4.83
N THR A 2 8.35 1.44 3.97
CA THR A 2 8.66 2.11 2.69
C THR A 2 7.75 1.62 1.56
N LEU A 3 7.70 2.36 0.45
CA LEU A 3 7.03 1.93 -0.78
C LEU A 3 7.57 0.58 -1.30
N ARG A 4 8.88 0.32 -1.20
CA ARG A 4 9.50 -0.92 -1.69
C ARG A 4 9.14 -2.11 -0.82
N GLU A 5 9.14 -1.94 0.51
CA GLU A 5 8.72 -2.99 1.44
C GLU A 5 7.27 -3.43 1.19
N VAL A 6 6.37 -2.46 1.01
CA VAL A 6 4.96 -2.74 0.71
C VAL A 6 4.80 -3.43 -0.65
N ALA A 7 5.59 -3.02 -1.65
CA ALA A 7 5.57 -3.66 -2.97
C ALA A 7 5.99 -5.14 -2.90
N LEU A 8 7.01 -5.46 -2.11
CA LEU A 8 7.44 -6.85 -1.88
C LEU A 8 6.38 -7.67 -1.15
N LEU A 9 5.76 -7.10 -0.11
CA LEU A 9 4.76 -7.80 0.69
C LEU A 9 3.47 -8.08 -0.09
N LEU A 10 3.07 -7.15 -0.96
CA LEU A 10 1.88 -7.29 -1.82
C LEU A 10 2.15 -8.03 -3.14
N ASP A 11 3.38 -8.50 -3.37
CA ASP A 11 3.84 -9.11 -4.62
C ASP A 11 3.48 -8.29 -5.88
N VAL A 12 3.77 -6.99 -5.86
CA VAL A 12 3.53 -6.08 -6.99
C VAL A 12 4.69 -5.12 -7.20
N CYS A 13 4.73 -4.43 -8.34
CA CYS A 13 5.72 -3.39 -8.55
C CYS A 13 5.42 -2.11 -7.74
N PRO A 14 6.45 -1.29 -7.39
CA PRO A 14 6.24 -0.04 -6.65
C PRO A 14 5.30 0.96 -7.34
N THR A 15 5.21 0.91 -8.67
CA THR A 15 4.27 1.73 -9.46
C THR A 15 2.82 1.36 -9.18
N THR A 16 2.54 0.07 -8.99
CA THR A 16 1.20 -0.41 -8.62
C THR A 16 0.81 0.05 -7.22
N VAL A 17 1.73 -0.01 -6.25
CA VAL A 17 1.50 0.55 -4.90
C VAL A 17 1.16 2.05 -4.98
N ARG A 18 1.88 2.83 -5.82
CA ARG A 18 1.54 4.25 -6.04
C ARG A 18 0.13 4.41 -6.60
N ARG A 19 -0.29 3.57 -7.56
CA ARG A 19 -1.65 3.59 -8.12
C ARG A 19 -2.70 3.34 -7.05
N TYR A 20 -2.49 2.36 -6.16
CA TYR A 20 -3.40 2.11 -5.04
C TYR A 20 -3.54 3.34 -4.13
N THR A 21 -2.42 3.96 -3.75
CA THR A 21 -2.47 5.18 -2.92
C THR A 21 -3.12 6.36 -3.63
N ASN A 22 -2.87 6.53 -4.93
CA ASN A 22 -3.44 7.63 -5.72
C ASN A 22 -4.96 7.47 -5.91
N ARG A 23 -5.45 6.22 -5.91
CA ARG A 23 -6.88 5.88 -5.97
C ARG A 23 -7.55 5.84 -4.59
N GLY A 24 -6.81 6.07 -3.51
CA GLY A 24 -7.32 5.99 -2.14
C GLY A 24 -7.59 4.56 -1.64
N LEU A 25 -7.14 3.53 -2.35
CA LEU A 25 -7.37 2.13 -1.98
C LEU A 25 -6.46 1.68 -0.84
N LEU A 26 -5.22 2.19 -0.82
CA LEU A 26 -4.23 1.91 0.22
C LEU A 26 -3.83 3.23 0.88
N ASN A 27 -3.99 3.29 2.20
CA ASN A 27 -3.63 4.47 3.00
C ASN A 27 -2.12 4.66 3.02
N CYS A 28 -1.68 5.92 2.98
CA CYS A 28 -0.29 6.28 3.22
C CYS A 28 -0.22 7.66 3.86
N PHE A 29 0.77 7.85 4.73
CA PHE A 29 1.15 9.16 5.23
C PHE A 29 2.43 9.63 4.53
N ARG A 30 2.68 10.94 4.57
CA ARG A 30 3.83 11.56 3.91
C ARG A 30 4.79 12.09 4.95
N THR A 31 6.08 11.82 4.74
CA THR A 31 7.14 12.48 5.52
C THR A 31 7.26 13.95 5.10
N PRO A 32 7.98 14.81 5.86
CA PRO A 32 8.27 16.17 5.43
C PRO A 32 8.93 16.25 4.04
N GLY A 33 9.78 15.27 3.70
CA GLY A 33 10.35 15.11 2.35
C GLY A 33 9.41 14.50 1.30
N ASN A 34 8.11 14.49 1.57
CA ASN A 34 7.04 13.99 0.70
C ASN A 34 7.15 12.50 0.30
N GLN A 35 7.92 11.70 1.05
CA GLN A 35 8.01 10.26 0.80
C GLN A 35 6.77 9.58 1.39
N ARG A 36 6.17 8.64 0.63
CA ARG A 36 5.07 7.81 1.13
C ARG A 36 5.58 6.80 2.15
N ARG A 37 4.89 6.71 3.27
CA ARG A 37 5.09 5.73 4.33
C ARG A 37 3.76 5.10 4.69
N PHE A 38 3.83 3.87 5.17
CA PHE A 38 2.68 3.01 5.37
C PHE A 38 2.72 2.43 6.79
N HIS A 39 1.58 2.38 7.47
CA HIS A 39 1.41 1.55 8.65
C HIS A 39 1.24 0.10 8.21
N LEU A 40 1.76 -0.85 8.99
CA LEU A 40 1.59 -2.27 8.70
C LEU A 40 0.11 -2.66 8.72
N SER A 41 -0.66 -2.14 9.68
CA SER A 41 -2.10 -2.38 9.79
C SER A 41 -2.86 -2.01 8.50
N ASP A 42 -2.62 -0.82 7.95
CA ASP A 42 -3.27 -0.38 6.70
C ASP A 42 -2.98 -1.32 5.52
N VAL A 43 -1.78 -1.91 5.50
CA VAL A 43 -1.35 -2.84 4.43
C VAL A 43 -2.02 -4.20 4.62
N LEU A 44 -2.14 -4.69 5.85
CA LEU A 44 -2.85 -5.94 6.16
C LEU A 44 -4.34 -5.81 5.86
N ASP A 45 -4.99 -4.73 6.31
CA ASP A 45 -6.41 -4.45 6.01
C ASP A 45 -6.66 -4.35 4.50
N PHE A 46 -5.68 -3.84 3.74
CA PHE A 46 -5.74 -3.81 2.28
C PHE A 46 -5.66 -5.20 1.67
N MET A 47 -4.79 -6.09 2.16
CA MET A 47 -4.69 -7.47 1.67
C MET A 47 -5.98 -8.24 1.93
N GLU A 48 -6.49 -8.16 3.15
CA GLU A 48 -7.71 -8.85 3.57
C GLU A 48 -8.90 -8.43 2.70
N ARG A 49 -9.10 -7.13 2.46
CA ARG A 49 -10.16 -6.64 1.57
C ARG A 49 -10.05 -7.20 0.14
N ARG A 50 -8.83 -7.37 -0.38
CA ARG A 50 -8.63 -7.91 -1.73
C ARG A 50 -8.92 -9.40 -1.81
N GLU A 51 -8.57 -10.17 -0.78
CA GLU A 51 -8.92 -11.59 -0.74
C GLU A 51 -10.44 -11.79 -0.77
N PHE A 52 -11.22 -10.95 -0.10
CA PHE A 52 -12.68 -11.02 -0.10
C PHE A 52 -13.35 -10.56 -1.41
N GLU A 53 -12.69 -9.77 -2.25
CA GLU A 53 -13.22 -9.35 -3.57
C GLU A 53 -13.08 -10.45 -4.64
N ASP A 54 -12.18 -11.42 -4.42
CA ASP A 54 -11.90 -12.52 -5.36
C ASP A 54 -12.78 -13.78 -5.10
N PHE A 55 -13.78 -13.70 -4.20
CA PHE A 55 -14.81 -14.73 -3.93
C PHE A 55 -16.22 -14.26 -4.32
#